data_AF-A0A9E0CTJ1-F1
#
_entry.id   AF-A0A9E0CTJ1-F1
#
_cell.length_a   1.000
_cell.length_b   1.000
_cell.length_c   1.000
_cell.angle_alpha   90.00
_cell.angle_beta   90.00
_cell.angle_gamma   90.00
#
_symmetry.space_group_name_H-M   'P 1'
#
loop_
_entity.id
_entity.type
_entity.pdbx_description
1 polymer ?
#
loop_
_entity_poly.entity_id
_entity_poly.type
_entity_poly.pdbx_seq_one_letter_code
_entity_poly.pdbx_strand_id
1 'polypeptide(L)'
;MGLFKQMKEMKNVVAAAPAMMQQGQALAASAQAMQAAQMGQMQQAIAYNQQVGQPIAPEHLTAINGVDLPTYAWIGKQVANNGYNQALAAGFAAQRGISAADWEAAAAGWTARMTAVPAIGPEFRRYYDVA
;
A
#
# COMPACT_ATOMS: atom_id res chain seq x y z
N MET A 1 -12.00 -16.72 52.65
CA MET A 1 -10.61 -16.19 52.58
C MET A 1 -10.68 -14.71 52.96
N GLY A 2 -10.39 -14.36 54.22
CA GLY A 2 -10.80 -13.08 54.83
C GLY A 2 -9.98 -11.83 54.46
N LEU A 3 -10.56 -10.65 54.70
CA LEU A 3 -10.02 -9.30 54.45
C LEU A 3 -8.56 -9.11 54.90
N PHE A 4 -8.13 -9.80 55.97
CA PHE A 4 -6.75 -9.76 56.46
C PHE A 4 -5.72 -10.40 55.50
N LYS A 5 -6.13 -11.38 54.68
CA LYS A 5 -5.28 -11.91 53.59
C LYS A 5 -5.14 -10.89 52.46
N GLN A 6 -6.22 -10.20 52.11
CA GLN A 6 -6.23 -9.20 51.03
C GLN A 6 -5.33 -8.00 51.36
N MET A 7 -5.29 -7.53 52.62
CA MET A 7 -4.37 -6.48 53.07
C MET A 7 -2.89 -6.92 53.04
N LYS A 8 -2.60 -8.19 53.39
CA LYS A 8 -1.23 -8.73 53.35
C LYS A 8 -0.72 -8.91 51.92
N GLU A 9 -1.57 -9.34 51.01
CA GLU A 9 -1.24 -9.42 49.58
C GLU A 9 -1.03 -8.02 48.99
N MET A 10 -1.86 -7.04 49.34
CA MET A 10 -1.66 -5.64 48.92
C MET A 10 -0.32 -5.07 49.42
N LYS A 11 0.08 -5.37 50.67
CA LYS A 11 1.39 -4.97 51.21
C LYS A 11 2.57 -5.65 50.51
N ASN A 12 2.42 -6.92 50.10
CA ASN A 12 3.44 -7.63 49.33
C ASN A 12 3.54 -7.13 47.89
N VAL A 13 2.42 -6.74 47.27
CA VAL A 13 2.40 -6.09 45.94
C VAL A 13 3.02 -4.69 46.01
N VAL A 14 2.76 -3.92 47.06
CA VAL A 14 3.37 -2.59 47.28
C VAL A 14 4.88 -2.70 47.54
N ALA A 15 5.36 -3.78 48.16
CA ALA A 15 6.79 -4.04 48.30
C ALA A 15 7.49 -4.41 46.98
N ALA A 16 6.75 -4.93 45.98
CA ALA A 16 7.23 -5.19 44.62
C ALA A 16 7.08 -3.98 43.67
N ALA A 17 6.48 -2.88 44.15
CA ALA A 17 6.27 -1.65 43.37
C ALA A 17 7.54 -1.00 42.78
N PRO A 18 8.73 -1.02 43.43
CA PRO A 18 9.94 -0.41 42.85
C PRO A 18 10.40 -1.10 41.56
N ALA A 19 10.28 -2.43 41.49
CA ALA A 19 10.59 -3.20 40.28
C ALA A 19 9.54 -2.99 39.17
N MET A 20 8.27 -2.82 39.56
CA MET A 20 7.18 -2.54 38.62
C MET A 20 7.27 -1.10 38.06
N MET A 21 7.79 -0.13 38.81
CA MET A 21 8.07 1.23 38.32
C MET A 21 9.21 1.27 37.29
N GLN A 22 10.29 0.50 37.48
CA GLN A 22 11.36 0.36 36.48
C GLN A 22 10.84 -0.31 35.18
N GLN A 23 10.00 -1.34 35.31
CA GLN A 23 9.35 -1.98 34.17
C GLN A 23 8.33 -1.05 33.48
N GLY A 24 7.60 -0.25 34.28
CA GLY A 24 6.68 0.78 33.80
C GLY A 24 7.37 1.93 33.06
N GLN A 25 8.61 2.27 33.43
CA GLN A 25 9.38 3.31 32.75
C GLN A 25 9.98 2.82 31.42
N ALA A 26 10.42 1.56 31.36
CA ALA A 26 10.79 0.91 30.10
C ALA A 26 9.57 0.73 29.16
N LEU A 27 8.40 0.40 29.72
CA LEU A 27 7.15 0.27 28.98
C LEU A 27 6.59 1.64 28.53
N ALA A 28 6.76 2.69 29.33
CA ALA A 28 6.38 4.06 28.94
C ALA A 28 7.26 4.56 27.79
N ALA A 29 8.56 4.25 27.80
CA ALA A 29 9.47 4.57 26.71
C ALA A 29 9.13 3.79 25.43
N SER A 30 8.76 2.50 25.53
CA SER A 30 8.32 1.73 24.36
C SER A 30 6.93 2.13 23.86
N ALA A 31 6.03 2.55 24.76
CA ALA A 31 4.72 3.09 24.41
C ALA A 31 4.83 4.43 23.68
N GLN A 32 5.69 5.35 24.14
CA GLN A 32 5.96 6.60 23.41
C GLN A 32 6.62 6.35 22.06
N ALA A 33 7.56 5.40 21.97
CA ALA A 33 8.16 5.02 20.68
C ALA A 33 7.14 4.41 19.72
N MET A 34 6.21 3.58 20.21
CA MET A 34 5.14 2.99 19.42
C MET A 34 4.12 4.03 18.99
N GLN A 35 3.79 5.00 19.86
CA GLN A 35 2.88 6.09 19.54
C GLN A 35 3.50 7.06 18.52
N ALA A 36 4.81 7.32 18.60
CA ALA A 36 5.55 8.08 17.60
C ALA A 36 5.67 7.33 16.26
N ALA A 37 5.91 6.02 16.28
CA ALA A 37 5.94 5.18 15.08
C ALA A 37 4.54 5.05 14.44
N GLN A 38 3.48 5.01 15.24
CA GLN A 38 2.10 4.97 14.77
C GLN A 38 1.68 6.32 14.16
N MET A 39 2.04 7.43 14.80
CA MET A 39 1.83 8.77 14.23
C MET A 39 2.65 8.97 12.95
N GLY A 40 3.91 8.52 12.89
CA GLY A 40 4.75 8.59 11.69
C GLY A 40 4.16 7.80 10.51
N GLN A 41 3.68 6.58 10.76
CA GLN A 41 2.99 5.77 9.75
C GLN A 41 1.67 6.42 9.30
N MET A 42 0.90 6.99 10.23
CA MET A 42 -0.34 7.70 9.88
C MET A 42 -0.05 8.95 9.04
N GLN A 43 0.99 9.72 9.37
CA GLN A 43 1.40 10.89 8.59
C GLN A 43 1.81 10.51 7.16
N GLN A 44 2.52 9.39 6.99
CA GLN A 44 2.91 8.86 5.68
C GLN A 44 1.70 8.36 4.89
N ALA A 45 0.76 7.68 5.54
CA ALA A 45 -0.48 7.23 4.90
C ALA A 45 -1.36 8.41 4.45
N ILE A 46 -1.42 9.50 5.24
CA ILE A 46 -2.11 10.73 4.87
C ILE A 46 -1.41 11.42 3.70
N ALA A 47 -0.08 11.54 3.73
CA ALA A 47 0.69 12.14 2.64
C ALA A 47 0.52 11.36 1.33
N TYR A 48 0.53 10.03 1.38
CA TYR A 48 0.27 9.18 0.22
C TYR A 48 -1.18 9.33 -0.28
N ASN A 49 -2.18 9.36 0.62
CA ASN A 49 -3.57 9.60 0.24
C ASN A 49 -3.76 10.96 -0.44
N GLN A 50 -3.03 11.99 0.00
CA GLN A 50 -3.06 13.30 -0.66
C GLN A 50 -2.43 13.27 -2.05
N GLN A 51 -1.38 12.46 -2.27
CA GLN A 51 -0.72 12.31 -3.57
C GLN A 51 -1.60 11.57 -4.58
N VAL A 52 -2.27 10.49 -4.16
CA VAL A 52 -3.16 9.72 -5.05
C VAL A 52 -4.47 10.43 -5.37
N GLY A 53 -4.87 11.42 -4.56
CA GLY A 53 -6.04 12.27 -4.79
C GLY A 53 -5.79 13.51 -5.66
N GLN A 54 -4.55 13.75 -6.11
CA GLN A 54 -4.25 14.86 -7.01
C GLN A 54 -4.81 14.62 -8.41
N PRO A 55 -5.24 15.67 -9.13
CA PRO A 55 -5.60 15.55 -10.54
C PRO A 55 -4.40 15.08 -11.36
N ILE A 56 -4.63 14.12 -12.25
CA ILE A 56 -3.61 13.61 -13.16
C ILE A 56 -3.48 14.60 -14.32
N ALA A 57 -2.26 15.09 -14.57
CA ALA A 57 -2.00 15.96 -15.71
C ALA A 57 -2.23 15.20 -17.03
N PRO A 58 -2.89 15.79 -18.05
CA PRO A 58 -3.27 15.09 -19.29
C PRO A 58 -2.09 14.41 -19.99
N GLU A 59 -0.90 15.01 -19.95
CA GLU A 59 0.32 14.47 -20.55
C GLU A 59 0.68 13.08 -19.99
N HIS A 60 0.36 12.82 -18.72
CA HIS A 60 0.61 11.54 -18.07
C HIS A 60 -0.36 10.44 -18.52
N LEU A 61 -1.52 10.81 -19.07
CA LEU A 61 -2.53 9.90 -19.61
C LEU A 61 -2.37 9.65 -21.12
N THR A 62 -1.42 10.32 -21.78
CA THR A 62 -1.14 10.12 -23.20
C THR A 62 -0.75 8.66 -23.49
N ALA A 63 -1.33 8.06 -24.53
CA ALA A 63 -0.98 6.70 -24.94
C ALA A 63 0.52 6.53 -25.22
N ILE A 64 1.07 5.36 -24.86
CA ILE A 64 2.46 4.99 -25.13
C ILE A 64 2.44 3.96 -26.23
N ASN A 65 3.04 4.26 -27.38
CA ASN A 65 3.01 3.40 -28.58
C ASN A 65 1.59 2.90 -28.94
N GLY A 66 0.60 3.79 -28.84
CA GLY A 66 -0.81 3.44 -29.11
C GLY A 66 -1.53 2.70 -27.99
N VAL A 67 -0.88 2.42 -26.87
CA VAL A 67 -1.50 1.80 -25.68
C VAL A 67 -1.91 2.87 -24.68
N ASP A 68 -3.22 3.12 -24.61
CA ASP A 68 -3.82 3.98 -23.59
C ASP A 68 -3.98 3.26 -22.24
N LEU A 69 -4.28 4.01 -21.18
CA LEU A 69 -4.43 3.46 -19.82
C LEU A 69 -5.54 2.40 -19.73
N PRO A 70 -6.72 2.56 -20.36
CA PRO A 70 -7.75 1.53 -20.40
C PRO A 70 -7.28 0.23 -21.07
N THR A 71 -6.58 0.31 -22.20
CA THR A 71 -6.05 -0.89 -22.87
C THR A 71 -4.99 -1.58 -22.03
N TYR A 72 -4.10 -0.82 -21.40
CA TYR A 72 -3.10 -1.38 -20.47
C TYR A 72 -3.77 -2.12 -19.30
N ALA A 73 -4.79 -1.51 -18.69
CA ALA A 73 -5.58 -2.13 -17.62
C ALA A 73 -6.30 -3.41 -18.06
N TRP A 74 -6.91 -3.37 -19.25
CA TRP A 74 -7.58 -4.55 -19.81
C TRP A 74 -6.61 -5.71 -20.07
N ILE A 75 -5.43 -5.45 -20.66
CA ILE A 75 -4.42 -6.49 -20.89
C ILE A 75 -3.94 -7.07 -19.55
N GLY A 76 -3.66 -6.22 -18.56
CA GLY A 76 -3.28 -6.65 -17.21
C GLY A 76 -4.34 -7.55 -16.57
N LYS A 77 -5.63 -7.23 -16.76
CA LYS A 77 -6.74 -8.04 -16.28
C LYS A 77 -6.84 -9.40 -16.98
N GLN A 78 -6.65 -9.46 -18.29
CA GLN A 78 -6.62 -10.73 -19.02
C GLN A 78 -5.46 -11.62 -18.53
N VAL A 79 -4.28 -11.05 -18.30
CA VAL A 79 -3.15 -11.78 -17.73
C VAL A 79 -3.48 -12.32 -16.34
N ALA A 80 -4.10 -11.51 -15.47
CA ALA A 80 -4.51 -11.94 -14.13
C ALA A 80 -5.56 -13.08 -14.18
N ASN A 81 -6.55 -12.98 -15.08
CA ASN A 81 -7.56 -14.02 -15.30
C ASN A 81 -6.94 -15.34 -15.80
N ASN A 82 -5.74 -15.28 -16.39
CA ASN A 82 -4.98 -16.44 -16.87
C ASN A 82 -3.80 -16.78 -15.94
N GLY A 83 -3.98 -16.60 -14.63
CA GLY A 83 -3.00 -17.01 -13.62
C GLY A 83 -1.73 -16.16 -13.56
N TYR A 84 -1.83 -14.89 -13.97
CA TYR A 84 -0.70 -13.95 -14.05
C TYR A 84 0.40 -14.39 -15.03
N ASN A 85 0.06 -15.18 -16.05
CA ASN A 85 1.01 -15.58 -17.08
C ASN A 85 1.34 -14.42 -18.03
N GLN A 86 2.43 -13.71 -17.73
CA GLN A 86 2.88 -12.55 -18.50
C GLN A 86 3.22 -12.86 -19.95
N ALA A 87 3.56 -14.12 -20.29
CA ALA A 87 3.82 -14.51 -21.67
C ALA A 87 2.59 -14.35 -22.58
N LEU A 88 1.38 -14.30 -22.01
CA LEU A 88 0.14 -14.09 -22.75
C LEU A 88 -0.13 -12.61 -23.07
N ALA A 89 0.55 -11.68 -22.41
CA ALA A 89 0.26 -10.25 -22.51
C ALA A 89 0.40 -9.72 -23.95
N ALA A 90 1.47 -10.10 -24.66
CA ALA A 90 1.68 -9.73 -26.05
C ALA A 90 0.60 -10.31 -26.98
N GLY A 91 0.07 -11.50 -26.66
CA GLY A 91 -1.05 -12.10 -27.39
C GLY A 91 -2.35 -11.31 -27.22
N PHE A 92 -2.66 -10.86 -26.00
CA PHE A 92 -3.80 -9.98 -25.74
C PHE A 92 -3.62 -8.59 -26.35
N ALA A 93 -2.39 -8.05 -26.37
CA ALA A 93 -2.07 -6.81 -27.06
C ALA A 93 -2.31 -6.94 -28.58
N ALA A 94 -1.89 -8.05 -29.18
CA ALA A 94 -2.10 -8.33 -30.60
C ALA A 94 -3.58 -8.38 -31.00
N GLN A 95 -4.48 -8.85 -30.12
CA GLN A 95 -5.93 -8.81 -30.35
C GLN A 95 -6.48 -7.39 -30.53
N ARG A 96 -5.74 -6.37 -30.06
CA ARG A 96 -6.06 -4.95 -30.19
C ARG A 96 -5.21 -4.25 -31.26
N GLY A 97 -4.49 -5.00 -32.08
CA GLY A 97 -3.64 -4.45 -33.15
C GLY A 97 -2.32 -3.86 -32.66
N ILE A 98 -1.91 -4.14 -31.42
CA ILE A 98 -0.65 -3.67 -30.84
C ILE A 98 0.44 -4.72 -31.10
N SER A 99 1.58 -4.30 -31.64
CA SER A 99 2.72 -5.20 -31.87
C SER A 99 3.36 -5.62 -30.54
N ALA A 100 4.09 -6.74 -30.51
CA ALA A 100 4.79 -7.16 -29.31
C ALA A 100 5.82 -6.11 -28.84
N ALA A 101 6.54 -5.48 -29.77
CA ALA A 101 7.50 -4.43 -29.46
C ALA A 101 6.84 -3.17 -28.87
N ASP A 102 5.69 -2.77 -29.42
CA ASP A 102 4.92 -1.64 -28.89
C ASP A 102 4.33 -1.94 -27.52
N TRP A 103 3.86 -3.17 -27.31
CA TRP A 103 3.41 -3.62 -26.01
C TRP A 103 4.53 -3.58 -24.96
N GLU A 104 5.71 -4.11 -25.27
CA GLU A 104 6.84 -4.10 -24.33
C GLU A 104 7.24 -2.67 -23.93
N ALA A 105 7.35 -1.77 -24.92
CA ALA A 105 7.65 -0.37 -24.67
C ALA A 105 6.55 0.32 -23.83
N ALA A 106 5.28 0.06 -24.16
CA ALA A 106 4.15 0.61 -23.42
C ALA A 106 4.06 0.08 -21.99
N ALA A 107 4.24 -1.21 -21.77
CA ALA A 107 4.17 -1.83 -20.46
C ALA A 107 5.27 -1.28 -19.53
N ALA A 108 6.49 -1.13 -20.05
CA ALA A 108 7.58 -0.48 -19.32
C ALA A 108 7.25 0.99 -19.00
N GLY A 109 6.74 1.74 -19.99
CA GLY A 109 6.39 3.14 -19.84
C GLY A 109 5.27 3.37 -18.81
N TRP A 110 4.19 2.59 -18.86
CA TRP A 110 3.08 2.69 -17.90
C TRP A 110 3.50 2.31 -16.49
N THR A 111 4.33 1.28 -16.33
CA THR A 111 4.90 0.90 -15.03
C THR A 111 5.74 2.04 -14.43
N ALA A 112 6.60 2.65 -15.24
CA ALA A 112 7.42 3.78 -14.81
C ALA A 112 6.56 4.99 -14.42
N ARG A 113 5.52 5.30 -15.21
CA ARG A 113 4.59 6.40 -14.93
C ARG A 113 3.80 6.20 -13.64
N MET A 114 3.31 4.99 -13.35
CA MET A 114 2.59 4.72 -12.10
C MET A 114 3.48 4.85 -10.86
N THR A 115 4.78 4.59 -11.01
CA THR A 115 5.75 4.80 -9.92
C THR A 115 6.02 6.28 -9.71
N ALA A 116 6.14 7.06 -10.79
CA ALA A 116 6.41 8.50 -10.73
C ALA A 116 5.17 9.34 -10.35
N VAL A 117 3.97 8.88 -10.70
CA VAL A 117 2.70 9.60 -10.53
C VAL A 117 1.71 8.69 -9.79
N PRO A 118 1.70 8.72 -8.45
CA PRO A 118 0.86 7.83 -7.63
C PRO A 118 -0.64 7.89 -7.97
N ALA A 119 -1.13 9.06 -8.42
CA ALA A 119 -2.53 9.25 -8.81
C ALA A 119 -2.97 8.38 -10.01
N ILE A 120 -2.04 7.88 -10.84
CA ILE A 120 -2.38 6.97 -11.94
C ILE A 120 -2.80 5.60 -11.40
N GLY A 121 -2.31 5.16 -10.24
CA GLY A 121 -2.64 3.86 -9.65
C GLY A 121 -4.15 3.66 -9.43
N PRO A 122 -4.84 4.56 -8.71
CA PRO A 122 -6.29 4.52 -8.60
C PRO A 122 -7.02 4.60 -9.95
N GLU A 123 -6.55 5.41 -10.88
CA GLU A 123 -7.19 5.53 -12.20
C GLU A 123 -7.08 4.24 -13.02
N PHE A 124 -5.89 3.61 -13.02
CA PHE A 124 -5.71 2.26 -13.56
C PHE A 124 -6.66 1.26 -12.92
N ARG A 125 -6.82 1.29 -11.59
CA ARG A 125 -7.72 0.42 -10.83
C ARG A 125 -9.15 0.52 -11.36
N ARG A 126 -9.63 1.74 -11.65
CA ARG A 126 -10.99 1.97 -12.17
C ARG A 126 -11.23 1.24 -13.49
N TYR A 127 -10.27 1.28 -14.42
CA TYR A 127 -10.37 0.53 -15.68
C TYR A 127 -10.19 -0.96 -15.47
N TYR A 128 -9.26 -1.36 -14.60
CA TYR A 128 -8.95 -2.77 -14.33
C TYR A 128 -10.13 -3.52 -13.69
N ASP A 129 -10.88 -2.87 -12.80
CA ASP A 129 -11.98 -3.50 -12.08
C ASP A 129 -13.21 -3.74 -12.97
N VAL A 130 -13.35 -3.00 -14.08
CA VAL A 130 -14.46 -3.14 -15.06
C VAL A 130 -14.07 -3.88 -16.34
N ALA A 131 -12.79 -4.21 -16.51
CA ALA A 131 -12.25 -4.94 -17.66
C ALA A 131 -12.47 -6.46 -17.57
#